data_AF-A0A7C5V6Q8-F1
#
_entry.id   AF-A0A7C5V6Q8-F1
#
_cell.length_a   1.000
_cell.length_b   1.000
_cell.length_c   1.000
_cell.angle_alpha   90.00
_cell.angle_beta   90.00
_cell.angle_gamma   90.00
#
_symmetry.space_group_name_H-M   'P 1'
#
loop_
_entity.id
_entity.type
_entity.pdbx_description
1 polymer ?
#
loop_
_entity_poly.entity_id
_entity_poly.type
_entity_poly.pdbx_seq_one_letter_code
_entity_poly.pdbx_strand_id
1 'polypeptide(L)'
;MLIFLQRILKNGWKNFIRNPLLSLAASFINSLMISTMIGLIVFSAFSNILIKYIQQKLDLSIYFKETVSENQIKSLQAELSTFDFIEKINYITKEEALEIFKEKNKDNPLILDALEELGSNPLSASFAIVTKKPEDYEKLAQFLRTSKYRNIIEEITFSRNKEIIDRIVSITNQGKKIIFFIIFTISL
;
A
#
# COMPACT_ATOMS: atom_id res chain seq x y z
N MET A 1 5.73 -52.93 -21.21
CA MET A 1 5.85 -51.64 -20.48
C MET A 1 4.80 -51.48 -19.38
N LEU A 2 3.49 -51.62 -19.69
CA LEU A 2 2.39 -51.52 -18.70
C LEU A 2 2.45 -52.53 -17.54
N ILE A 3 2.84 -53.78 -17.81
CA ILE A 3 2.94 -54.84 -16.77
C ILE A 3 4.05 -54.52 -15.74
N PHE A 4 5.13 -53.88 -16.18
CA PHE A 4 6.20 -53.43 -15.29
C PHE A 4 5.70 -52.30 -14.38
N LEU A 5 4.98 -51.32 -14.92
CA LEU A 5 4.38 -50.22 -14.15
C LEU A 5 3.37 -50.74 -13.12
N GLN A 6 2.51 -51.69 -13.51
CA GLN A 6 1.54 -52.33 -12.62
C GLN A 6 2.23 -53.10 -11.48
N ARG A 7 3.33 -53.80 -11.76
CA ARG A 7 4.12 -54.50 -10.72
C ARG A 7 4.80 -53.52 -9.75
N ILE A 8 5.33 -52.41 -10.25
CA ILE A 8 5.96 -51.37 -9.42
C ILE A 8 4.93 -50.73 -8.49
N LEU A 9 3.76 -50.33 -9.01
CA LEU A 9 2.67 -49.77 -8.20
C LEU A 9 2.15 -50.76 -7.16
N LYS A 10 1.94 -52.03 -7.56
CA LYS A 10 1.49 -53.09 -6.65
C LYS A 10 2.50 -53.37 -5.53
N ASN A 11 3.79 -53.37 -5.85
CA ASN A 11 4.85 -53.56 -4.87
C ASN A 11 5.03 -52.33 -3.95
N GLY A 12 4.92 -51.12 -4.50
CA GLY A 12 4.91 -49.88 -3.71
C GLY A 12 3.75 -49.83 -2.72
N TRP A 13 2.54 -50.16 -3.17
CA TRP A 13 1.35 -50.23 -2.32
C TRP A 13 1.47 -51.31 -1.24
N LYS A 14 2.04 -52.47 -1.58
CA LYS A 14 2.30 -53.54 -0.61
C LYS A 14 3.32 -53.12 0.46
N ASN A 15 4.33 -52.33 0.10
CA ASN A 15 5.30 -51.78 1.06
C ASN A 15 4.70 -50.68 1.94
N PHE A 16 3.81 -49.86 1.39
CA PHE A 16 3.08 -48.82 2.11
C PHE A 16 2.18 -49.42 3.22
N ILE A 17 1.43 -50.48 2.90
CA ILE A 17 0.57 -51.17 3.87
C ILE A 17 1.39 -51.94 4.92
N ARG A 18 2.57 -52.47 4.57
CA ARG A 18 3.40 -53.24 5.50
C ARG A 18 4.16 -52.37 6.51
N ASN A 19 4.41 -51.10 6.17
CA ASN A 19 5.08 -50.12 7.05
C ASN A 19 4.22 -48.86 7.21
N PRO A 20 3.04 -48.96 7.85
CA PRO A 20 2.09 -47.86 7.94
C PRO A 20 2.63 -46.70 8.80
N LEU A 21 3.39 -47.00 9.85
CA LEU A 21 4.01 -46.00 10.73
C LEU A 21 4.99 -45.10 9.97
N LEU A 22 5.88 -45.69 9.17
CA LEU A 22 6.88 -44.94 8.40
C LEU A 22 6.23 -44.11 7.29
N SER A 23 5.25 -44.69 6.61
CA SER A 23 4.53 -44.03 5.52
C SER A 23 3.65 -42.89 6.02
N LEU A 24 3.01 -43.06 7.18
CA LEU A 24 2.20 -42.04 7.85
C LEU A 24 3.09 -40.90 8.35
N ALA A 25 4.23 -41.21 8.98
CA ALA A 25 5.19 -40.21 9.43
C ALA A 25 5.71 -39.37 8.25
N ALA A 26 6.11 -40.03 7.15
CA ALA A 26 6.56 -39.33 5.94
C ALA A 26 5.46 -38.45 5.33
N SER A 27 4.22 -38.95 5.25
CA SER A 27 3.09 -38.19 4.70
C SER A 27 2.74 -36.98 5.58
N PHE A 28 2.82 -37.14 6.90
CA PHE A 28 2.56 -36.06 7.85
C PHE A 28 3.61 -34.95 7.76
N ILE A 29 4.89 -35.31 7.68
CA ILE A 29 5.99 -34.36 7.50
C ILE A 29 5.85 -33.59 6.18
N ASN A 30 5.57 -34.29 5.08
CA ASN A 30 5.35 -33.65 3.77
C ASN A 30 4.12 -32.73 3.78
N SER A 31 3.03 -33.14 4.42
CA SER A 31 1.83 -32.30 4.56
C SER A 31 2.13 -31.02 5.34
N LEU A 32 2.89 -31.12 6.44
CA LEU A 32 3.30 -29.96 7.24
C LEU A 32 4.24 -29.03 6.44
N MET A 33 5.18 -29.61 5.67
CA MET A 33 6.08 -28.86 4.80
C MET A 33 5.32 -28.08 3.71
N ILE A 34 4.38 -28.73 3.03
CA ILE A 34 3.55 -28.06 2.01
C ILE A 34 2.66 -26.99 2.65
N SER A 35 2.06 -27.29 3.81
CA SER A 35 1.22 -26.35 4.55
C SER A 35 2.00 -25.10 4.96
N THR A 36 3.23 -25.26 5.46
CA THR A 36 4.11 -24.14 5.83
C THR A 36 4.53 -23.32 4.61
N MET A 37 4.90 -23.97 3.50
CA MET A 37 5.20 -23.26 2.24
C MET A 37 4.01 -22.42 1.74
N ILE A 38 2.82 -23.01 1.67
CA ILE A 38 1.60 -22.30 1.26
C ILE A 38 1.31 -21.15 2.23
N GLY A 39 1.41 -21.39 3.54
CA GLY A 39 1.20 -20.38 4.57
C GLY A 39 2.13 -19.17 4.41
N LEU A 40 3.42 -19.40 4.12
CA LEU A 40 4.40 -18.34 3.88
C LEU A 40 4.11 -17.53 2.61
N ILE A 41 3.67 -18.20 1.53
CA ILE A 41 3.28 -17.53 0.28
C ILE A 41 2.05 -16.65 0.51
N VAL A 42 1.02 -17.19 1.17
CA VAL A 42 -0.21 -16.46 1.51
C VAL A 42 0.10 -15.27 2.42
N PHE A 43 0.94 -15.45 3.43
CA PHE A 43 1.36 -14.38 4.33
C PHE A 43 2.09 -13.24 3.60
N SER A 44 2.98 -13.58 2.67
CA SER A 44 3.68 -12.61 1.82
C SER A 44 2.70 -11.82 0.94
N ALA A 45 1.73 -12.51 0.31
CA ALA A 45 0.69 -11.88 -0.50
C ALA A 45 -0.20 -10.95 0.34
N PHE A 46 -0.64 -11.41 1.52
CA PHE A 46 -1.46 -10.62 2.43
C PHE A 46 -0.74 -9.36 2.91
N SER A 47 0.54 -9.47 3.24
CA SER A 47 1.37 -8.32 3.65
C SER A 47 1.47 -7.26 2.54
N ASN A 48 1.57 -7.68 1.28
CA ASN A 48 1.54 -6.74 0.14
C ASN A 48 0.22 -5.99 0.02
N ILE A 49 -0.90 -6.69 0.19
CA ILE A 49 -2.23 -6.09 0.14
C ILE A 49 -2.39 -5.07 1.28
N LEU A 50 -1.98 -5.45 2.50
CA LEU A 50 -2.05 -4.57 3.66
C LEU A 50 -1.21 -3.29 3.46
N ILE A 51 0.02 -3.44 2.95
CA ILE A 51 0.87 -2.30 2.61
C ILE A 51 0.19 -1.40 1.58
N LYS A 52 -0.36 -1.97 0.50
CA LYS A 52 -1.05 -1.18 -0.54
C LYS A 52 -2.25 -0.44 0.02
N TYR A 53 -3.03 -1.07 0.89
CA TYR A 53 -4.18 -0.44 1.55
C TYR A 53 -3.76 0.73 2.43
N ILE A 54 -2.67 0.60 3.18
CA ILE A 54 -2.11 1.69 4.00
C ILE A 54 -1.57 2.82 3.11
N GLN A 55 -0.90 2.48 2.01
CA GLN A 55 -0.36 3.46 1.05
C GLN A 55 -1.45 4.25 0.33
N GLN A 56 -2.59 3.64 0.01
CA GLN A 56 -3.73 4.33 -0.59
C GLN A 56 -4.39 5.35 0.34
N LYS A 57 -4.14 5.26 1.66
CA LYS A 57 -4.54 6.30 2.61
C LYS A 57 -3.48 7.39 2.77
N LEU A 58 -2.32 7.25 2.15
CA LEU A 58 -1.30 8.28 2.10
C LEU A 58 -1.55 9.17 0.89
N ASP A 59 -2.22 10.27 1.15
CA ASP A 59 -2.36 11.34 0.18
C ASP A 59 -1.29 12.40 0.49
N LEU A 60 -0.60 12.86 -0.55
CA LEU A 60 0.17 14.11 -0.46
C LEU A 60 -0.82 15.24 -0.70
N SER A 61 -1.05 16.05 0.33
CA SER A 61 -1.93 17.21 0.27
C SER A 61 -1.11 18.47 0.04
N ILE A 62 -1.34 19.13 -1.09
CA ILE A 62 -0.77 20.44 -1.42
C ILE A 62 -1.85 21.48 -1.21
N TYR A 63 -1.64 22.40 -0.27
CA TYR A 63 -2.54 23.52 -0.04
C TYR A 63 -2.09 24.73 -0.84
N PHE A 64 -3.02 25.37 -1.53
CA PHE A 64 -2.77 26.56 -2.32
C PHE A 64 -3.08 27.83 -1.54
N LYS A 65 -2.32 28.90 -1.81
CA LYS A 65 -2.65 30.21 -1.27
C LYS A 65 -3.96 30.72 -1.86
N GLU A 66 -4.67 31.58 -1.13
CA GLU A 66 -5.93 32.16 -1.59
C GLU A 66 -5.81 33.03 -2.85
N THR A 67 -4.63 33.57 -3.13
CA THR A 67 -4.38 34.49 -4.25
C THR A 67 -4.13 33.79 -5.59
N VAL A 68 -4.21 32.46 -5.62
CA VAL A 68 -3.86 31.66 -6.81
C VAL A 68 -5.05 31.57 -7.76
N SER A 69 -4.80 31.83 -9.05
CA SER A 69 -5.82 31.68 -10.09
C SER A 69 -6.01 30.21 -10.50
N GLU A 70 -7.24 29.83 -10.87
CA GLU A 70 -7.53 28.47 -11.37
C GLU A 70 -6.66 28.08 -12.57
N ASN A 71 -6.28 29.04 -13.42
CA ASN A 71 -5.43 28.78 -14.58
C ASN A 71 -4.03 28.30 -14.17
N GLN A 72 -3.48 28.82 -13.08
CA GLN A 72 -2.20 28.37 -12.53
C GLN A 72 -2.32 26.96 -11.93
N ILE A 73 -3.42 26.68 -11.24
CA ILE A 73 -3.73 25.36 -10.66
C ILE A 73 -3.84 24.31 -11.78
N LYS A 74 -4.59 24.60 -12.84
CA LYS A 74 -4.73 23.71 -14.02
C LYS A 74 -3.40 23.49 -14.73
N SER A 75 -2.57 24.53 -14.85
CA SER A 75 -1.23 24.39 -15.45
C SER A 75 -0.34 23.47 -14.63
N LEU A 76 -0.36 23.60 -13.30
CA LEU A 76 0.35 22.68 -12.40
C LEU A 76 -0.21 21.25 -12.51
N GLN A 77 -1.54 21.08 -12.57
CA GLN A 77 -2.16 19.76 -12.74
C GLN A 77 -1.70 19.08 -14.05
N ALA A 78 -1.65 19.82 -15.15
CA ALA A 78 -1.19 19.30 -16.43
C ALA A 78 0.28 18.87 -16.36
N GLU A 79 1.15 19.69 -15.77
CA GLU A 79 2.57 19.36 -15.59
C GLU A 79 2.74 18.14 -14.69
N LEU A 80 2.00 18.06 -13.58
CA LEU A 80 2.03 16.92 -12.69
C LEU A 80 1.57 15.63 -13.39
N SER A 81 0.56 15.72 -14.26
CA SER A 81 0.05 14.57 -15.00
C SER A 81 1.05 13.99 -16.01
N THR A 82 2.14 14.70 -16.34
CA THR A 82 3.21 14.18 -17.19
C THR A 82 4.15 13.22 -16.46
N PHE A 83 4.11 13.17 -15.14
CA PHE A 83 4.98 12.29 -14.36
C PHE A 83 4.42 10.87 -14.29
N ASP A 84 5.17 9.91 -14.84
CA ASP A 84 4.79 8.48 -14.85
C ASP A 84 4.63 7.85 -13.47
N PHE A 85 5.20 8.45 -12.43
CA PHE A 85 5.10 7.95 -11.06
C PHE A 85 3.84 8.41 -10.32
N ILE A 86 3.05 9.33 -10.89
CA ILE A 86 1.78 9.77 -10.32
C ILE A 86 0.68 8.79 -10.77
N GLU A 87 -0.10 8.31 -9.80
CA GLU A 87 -1.23 7.41 -10.06
C GLU A 87 -2.54 8.18 -10.20
N LYS A 88 -2.76 9.17 -9.33
CA LYS A 88 -3.99 9.97 -9.34
C LYS A 88 -3.72 11.38 -8.81
N ILE A 89 -4.36 12.37 -9.42
CA ILE A 89 -4.41 13.75 -8.94
C ILE A 89 -5.87 14.11 -8.75
N ASN A 90 -6.27 14.43 -7.53
CA ASN A 90 -7.61 14.92 -7.22
C ASN A 90 -7.55 16.39 -6.83
N TYR A 91 -8.28 17.23 -7.55
CA TYR A 91 -8.47 18.62 -7.16
C TYR A 91 -9.63 18.70 -6.19
N ILE A 92 -9.39 19.34 -5.04
CA ILE A 92 -10.38 19.58 -4.01
C ILE A 92 -10.53 21.10 -3.91
N THR A 93 -11.70 21.58 -4.32
CA THR A 93 -12.08 22.99 -4.21
C THR A 93 -12.30 23.39 -2.75
N LYS A 94 -12.42 24.70 -2.48
CA LYS A 94 -12.68 25.17 -1.11
C LYS A 94 -14.03 24.64 -0.59
N GLU A 95 -15.02 24.58 -1.46
CA GLU A 95 -16.37 24.10 -1.19
C GLU A 95 -16.38 22.60 -0.91
N GLU A 96 -15.71 21.80 -1.75
CA GLU A 96 -15.57 20.36 -1.53
C GLU A 96 -14.77 20.06 -0.26
N ALA A 97 -13.72 20.85 0.04
CA ALA A 97 -12.95 20.69 1.27
C ALA A 97 -13.83 20.88 2.51
N LEU A 98 -14.77 21.83 2.46
CA LEU A 98 -15.75 22.07 3.52
C LEU A 98 -16.71 20.89 3.69
N GLU A 99 -17.25 20.36 2.59
CA GLU A 99 -18.13 19.18 2.65
C GLU A 99 -17.42 17.95 3.21
N ILE A 100 -16.20 17.66 2.74
CA ILE A 100 -15.38 16.55 3.23
C ILE A 100 -15.06 16.73 4.72
N PHE A 101 -14.77 17.97 5.15
CA PHE A 101 -14.48 18.26 6.55
C PHE A 101 -15.71 18.07 7.43
N LYS A 102 -16.88 18.57 7.00
CA LYS A 102 -18.14 18.36 7.70
C LYS A 102 -18.46 16.88 7.81
N GLU A 103 -18.29 16.12 6.73
CA GLU A 103 -18.54 14.68 6.71
C GLU A 103 -17.62 13.90 7.64
N LYS A 104 -16.31 14.20 7.65
CA LYS A 104 -15.35 13.54 8.55
C LYS A 104 -15.59 13.84 10.03
N ASN A 105 -16.21 14.98 10.34
CA ASN A 105 -16.45 15.43 11.72
C ASN A 105 -17.94 15.39 12.10
N LYS A 106 -18.79 14.66 11.36
CA LYS A 106 -20.22 14.47 11.66
C LYS A 106 -20.46 14.01 13.10
N ASP A 107 -19.55 13.21 13.65
CA ASP A 107 -19.66 12.65 14.99
C ASP A 107 -19.13 13.58 16.10
N ASN A 108 -18.59 14.75 15.75
CA ASN A 108 -18.04 15.71 16.70
C ASN A 108 -18.68 17.11 16.54
N PRO A 109 -19.84 17.34 17.20
CA PRO A 109 -20.60 18.59 17.05
C PRO A 109 -19.80 19.82 17.46
N LEU A 110 -18.89 19.71 18.44
CA LEU A 110 -18.03 20.84 18.88
C LEU A 110 -17.14 21.39 17.75
N ILE A 111 -16.67 20.53 16.84
CA ILE A 111 -15.83 20.94 15.71
C ILE A 111 -16.67 21.61 14.63
N LEU A 112 -17.90 21.15 14.42
CA LEU A 112 -18.83 21.72 13.44
C LEU A 112 -19.32 23.10 13.90
N ASP A 113 -19.67 23.24 15.18
CA ASP A 113 -20.13 24.51 15.76
C ASP A 113 -19.02 25.57 15.69
N ALA A 114 -17.78 25.20 16.03
CA ALA A 114 -16.62 26.09 15.90
C ALA A 114 -16.35 26.54 14.46
N LEU A 115 -16.68 25.70 13.47
CA LEU A 115 -16.55 26.05 12.06
C LEU A 115 -17.68 26.99 11.59
N GLU A 116 -18.89 26.81 12.11
CA GLU A 116 -20.03 27.70 11.81
C GLU A 116 -19.87 29.08 12.46
N GLU A 117 -19.28 29.16 13.66
CA GLU A 117 -18.96 30.42 14.33
C GLU A 117 -17.95 31.29 13.56
N LEU A 118 -17.06 30.69 12.77
CA LEU A 118 -16.07 31.41 11.96
C LEU A 118 -16.70 32.17 10.77
N GLY A 119 -17.94 31.85 10.38
CA GLY A 119 -18.74 32.56 9.36
C GLY A 119 -18.15 32.61 7.94
N SER A 120 -16.94 32.09 7.74
CA SER A 120 -16.17 32.07 6.50
C SER A 120 -15.41 30.76 6.41
N ASN A 121 -15.14 30.28 5.19
CA ASN A 121 -14.46 29.00 4.98
C ASN A 121 -12.94 29.18 5.13
N PRO A 122 -12.31 28.70 6.23
CA PRO A 122 -10.87 28.84 6.41
C PRO A 122 -10.07 27.81 5.60
N LEU A 123 -10.74 26.90 4.87
CA LEU A 123 -10.10 25.82 4.15
C LEU A 123 -9.61 26.31 2.78
N SER A 124 -8.30 26.16 2.57
CA SER A 124 -7.67 26.38 1.28
C SER A 124 -7.99 25.26 0.30
N ALA A 125 -8.06 25.59 -0.99
CA ALA A 125 -8.12 24.58 -2.05
C ALA A 125 -6.86 23.72 -2.02
N SER A 126 -6.99 22.44 -2.37
CA SER A 126 -5.87 21.51 -2.29
C SER A 126 -5.83 20.49 -3.43
N PHE A 127 -4.63 19.97 -3.68
CA PHE A 127 -4.45 18.73 -4.44
C PHE A 127 -4.19 17.57 -3.49
N ALA A 128 -4.99 16.51 -3.63
CA ALA A 128 -4.68 15.21 -3.07
C ALA A 128 -4.03 14.36 -4.18
N ILE A 129 -2.74 14.07 -4.02
CA ILE A 129 -1.95 13.32 -5.01
C ILE A 129 -1.61 11.95 -4.44
N VAL A 130 -1.86 10.92 -5.24
CA VAL A 130 -1.47 9.53 -4.97
C VAL A 130 -0.36 9.14 -5.94
N THR A 131 0.77 8.68 -5.41
CA THR A 131 1.90 8.18 -6.21
C THR A 131 1.92 6.66 -6.23
N LYS A 132 2.47 6.07 -7.30
CA LYS A 132 2.59 4.62 -7.45
C LYS A 132 3.48 3.96 -6.40
N LYS A 133 4.46 4.69 -5.86
CA LYS A 133 5.38 4.21 -4.82
C LYS A 133 5.56 5.24 -3.72
N PRO A 134 5.68 4.84 -2.44
CA PRO A 134 5.90 5.76 -1.33
C PRO A 134 7.14 6.64 -1.47
N GLU A 135 8.19 6.10 -2.11
CA GLU A 135 9.46 6.77 -2.35
C GLU A 135 9.32 8.01 -3.25
N ASP A 136 8.31 8.01 -4.13
CA ASP A 136 8.12 9.08 -5.10
C ASP A 136 7.42 10.31 -4.50
N TYR A 137 6.78 10.17 -3.32
CA TYR A 137 6.24 11.31 -2.58
C TYR A 137 7.33 12.32 -2.20
N GLU A 138 8.53 11.87 -1.82
CA GLU A 138 9.63 12.79 -1.48
C GLU A 138 10.17 13.52 -2.70
N LYS A 139 10.28 12.81 -3.84
CA LYS A 139 10.71 13.42 -5.10
C LYS A 139 9.74 14.51 -5.54
N LEU A 140 8.45 14.23 -5.43
CA LEU A 140 7.39 15.20 -5.73
C LEU A 140 7.43 16.39 -4.75
N ALA A 141 7.61 16.13 -3.45
CA ALA A 141 7.79 17.17 -2.43
C ALA A 141 8.93 18.13 -2.77
N GLN A 142 10.08 17.56 -3.12
CA GLN A 142 11.29 18.29 -3.43
C GLN A 142 11.12 19.09 -4.71
N PHE A 143 10.55 18.47 -5.75
CA PHE A 143 10.22 19.16 -7.00
C PHE A 143 9.35 20.38 -6.75
N LEU A 144 8.26 20.24 -5.99
CA LEU A 144 7.34 21.34 -5.70
C LEU A 144 8.01 22.47 -4.89
N ARG A 145 8.94 22.13 -3.98
CA ARG A 145 9.71 23.11 -3.20
C ARG A 145 10.71 23.91 -4.03
N THR A 146 11.32 23.29 -5.04
CA THR A 146 12.36 23.90 -5.88
C THR A 146 11.81 24.51 -7.17
N SER A 147 10.58 24.16 -7.56
CA SER A 147 9.93 24.64 -8.78
C SER A 147 9.44 26.09 -8.68
N LYS A 148 9.14 26.67 -9.86
CA LYS A 148 8.44 27.96 -10.01
C LYS A 148 7.08 28.02 -9.30
N TYR A 149 6.51 26.87 -8.93
CA TYR A 149 5.21 26.77 -8.26
C TYR A 149 5.28 26.94 -6.74
N ARG A 150 6.48 27.06 -6.15
CA ARG A 150 6.61 27.32 -4.70
C ARG A 150 5.84 28.55 -4.24
N ASN A 151 5.70 29.56 -5.10
CA ASN A 151 5.02 30.82 -4.80
C ASN A 151 3.50 30.68 -4.68
N ILE A 152 2.90 29.71 -5.37
CA ILE A 152 1.45 29.42 -5.33
C ILE A 152 1.09 28.41 -4.23
N ILE A 153 2.07 27.65 -3.74
CA ILE A 153 1.88 26.65 -2.68
C ILE A 153 2.03 27.32 -1.31
N GLU A 154 1.04 27.13 -0.46
CA GLU A 154 1.06 27.54 0.94
C GLU A 154 1.84 26.51 1.76
N GLU A 155 1.30 25.30 1.83
CA GLU A 155 1.84 24.19 2.62
C GLU A 155 1.82 22.89 1.81
N ILE A 156 2.83 22.05 2.05
CA ILE A 156 2.87 20.68 1.54
C ILE A 156 2.86 19.76 2.75
N THR A 157 1.74 19.08 2.94
CA THR A 157 1.54 18.18 4.07
C THR A 157 1.64 16.75 3.60
N PHE A 158 2.54 16.01 4.25
CA PHE A 158 2.58 14.56 4.18
C PHE A 158 1.70 14.05 5.30
N SER A 159 0.84 13.07 5.01
CA SER A 159 0.23 12.28 6.08
C SER A 159 1.35 11.82 7.03
N ARG A 160 1.31 12.33 8.27
CA ARG A 160 2.39 12.38 9.30
C ARG A 160 3.01 11.03 9.68
N ASN A 161 2.56 9.94 9.05
CA ASN A 161 2.93 8.56 9.33
C ASN A 161 3.94 7.98 8.33
N LYS A 162 4.57 8.79 7.48
CA LYS A 162 5.58 8.33 6.51
C LYS A 162 6.69 7.49 7.16
N GLU A 163 7.28 7.95 8.27
CA GLU A 163 8.32 7.19 8.98
C GLU A 163 7.84 5.82 9.46
N ILE A 164 6.60 5.74 9.94
CA ILE A 164 6.01 4.48 10.43
C ILE A 164 5.84 3.52 9.24
N ILE A 165 5.42 4.03 8.10
CA ILE A 165 5.15 3.23 6.91
C ILE A 165 6.45 2.80 6.23
N ASP A 166 7.45 3.67 6.14
CA ASP A 166 8.78 3.32 5.65
C ASP A 166 9.42 2.21 6.51
N ARG A 167 9.21 2.24 7.84
CA ARG A 167 9.57 1.13 8.73
C ARG A 167 8.78 -0.15 8.43
N ILE A 168 7.47 -0.08 8.23
CA ILE A 168 6.64 -1.26 7.91
C ILE A 168 7.06 -1.89 6.58
N VAL A 169 7.30 -1.08 5.56
CA VAL A 169 7.71 -1.53 4.22
C VAL A 169 9.10 -2.17 4.29
N SER A 170 10.05 -1.55 4.98
CA SER A 170 11.41 -2.09 5.12
C SER A 170 11.44 -3.40 5.91
N ILE A 171 10.72 -3.50 7.03
CA ILE A 171 10.57 -4.75 7.80
C ILE A 171 9.94 -5.85 6.94
N THR A 172 8.88 -5.52 6.19
CA THR A 172 8.21 -6.50 5.33
C THR A 172 9.13 -7.00 4.21
N ASN A 173 9.90 -6.11 3.59
CA ASN A 173 10.83 -6.48 2.53
C ASN A 173 11.98 -7.35 3.05
N GLN A 174 12.47 -7.09 4.26
CA GLN A 174 13.45 -7.97 4.92
C GLN A 174 12.84 -9.33 5.25
N GLY A 175 11.61 -9.35 5.79
CA GLY A 175 10.88 -10.59 6.07
C GLY A 175 10.69 -11.45 4.82
N LYS A 176 10.32 -10.86 3.68
CA LYS A 176 10.20 -11.59 2.40
C LYS A 176 11.49 -12.25 1.96
N LYS A 177 12.65 -11.60 2.14
CA LYS A 177 13.95 -12.20 1.81
C LYS A 177 14.23 -13.43 2.66
N ILE A 178 13.91 -13.36 3.96
CA ILE A 178 14.04 -14.49 4.88
C ILE A 178 13.09 -15.62 4.48
N ILE A 179 11.82 -15.30 4.16
CA ILE A 179 10.84 -16.28 3.69
C ILE A 179 11.33 -16.97 2.42
N PHE A 180 11.86 -16.23 1.45
CA PHE A 180 12.41 -16.80 0.22
C PHE A 180 13.60 -17.73 0.51
N PHE A 181 14.49 -17.33 1.43
CA PHE A 181 15.60 -18.19 1.86
C PHE A 181 15.11 -19.48 2.51
N ILE A 182 14.12 -19.40 3.40
CA ILE A 182 13.51 -20.58 4.04
C ILE A 182 12.90 -21.51 3.00
N ILE A 183 12.10 -20.98 2.07
CA ILE A 183 11.49 -21.74 0.97
C ILE A 183 12.58 -22.42 0.13
N PHE A 184 13.66 -21.71 -0.19
CA PHE A 184 14.79 -22.27 -0.94
C PHE A 184 15.47 -23.41 -0.18
N THR A 185 15.72 -23.26 1.12
CA THR A 185 16.33 -24.32 1.95
C THR A 185 15.41 -25.53 2.14
N ILE A 186 14.10 -25.32 2.19
CA ILE A 186 13.11 -26.40 2.30
C ILE A 186 13.00 -27.14 0.96
N SER A 187 13.17 -26.45 -0.16
CA SER A 187 13.09 -27.04 -1.50
C SER A 187 14.35 -27.80 -1.93
N LEU A 188 15.49 -27.58 -1.28
CA LEU A 188 16.80 -28.20 -1.60
C LEU A 188 16.97 -29.52 -0.84
#